data_AF-A0A9P6BKG0-F1
#
_entry.id   AF-A0A9P6BKG0-F1
#
_cell.length_a   1.000
_cell.length_b   1.000
_cell.length_c   1.000
_cell.angle_alpha   90.00
_cell.angle_beta   90.00
_cell.angle_gamma   90.00
#
_symmetry.space_group_name_H-M   'P 1'
#
loop_
_entity.id
_entity.type
_entity.pdbx_description
1 polymer ?
#
loop_
_entity_poly.entity_id
_entity_poly.type
_entity_poly.pdbx_seq_one_letter_code
_entity_poly.pdbx_strand_id
1 'polypeptide(L)'
;AWNSAAHIQLMHAVALLAISQSPSVLARTSRYAAPLMLVGTALFSGSIYGLILDPERTWSRALKLGPITPLGGLTLICGWFALVL
;
A
#
# COMPACT_ATOMS: atom_id res chain seq x y z
N ALA A 1 -7.46 -14.71 -0.96
CA ALA A 1 -6.58 -13.67 -0.38
C ALA A 1 -5.45 -13.27 -1.34
N TRP A 2 -4.75 -14.22 -1.98
CA TRP A 2 -3.61 -13.90 -2.84
C TRP A 2 -3.97 -12.99 -4.03
N ASN A 3 -5.00 -13.36 -4.80
CA ASN A 3 -5.52 -12.54 -5.90
C ASN A 3 -5.97 -11.15 -5.44
N SER A 4 -6.60 -11.04 -4.26
CA SER A 4 -7.07 -9.76 -3.74
C SER A 4 -5.91 -8.82 -3.41
N ALA A 5 -4.86 -9.32 -2.76
CA ALA A 5 -3.65 -8.55 -2.48
C ALA A 5 -2.93 -8.12 -3.76
N ALA A 6 -2.83 -9.03 -4.75
CA ALA A 6 -2.25 -8.71 -6.06
C ALA A 6 -3.02 -7.62 -6.81
N HIS A 7 -4.37 -7.69 -6.83
CA HIS A 7 -5.20 -6.66 -7.45
C HIS A 7 -5.03 -5.30 -6.77
N ILE A 8 -5.04 -5.25 -5.43
CA ILE A 8 -4.85 -4.00 -4.69
C ILE A 8 -3.47 -3.40 -4.96
N GLN A 9 -2.41 -4.23 -4.96
CA GLN A 9 -1.06 -3.79 -5.30
C GLN A 9 -0.99 -3.24 -6.73
N LEU A 10 -1.58 -3.94 -7.70
CA LEU A 10 -1.58 -3.52 -9.09
C LEU A 10 -2.29 -2.17 -9.28
N MET A 11 -3.47 -1.98 -8.67
CA MET A 11 -4.21 -0.72 -8.75
C MET A 11 -3.39 0.47 -8.25
N HIS A 12 -2.71 0.33 -7.11
CA HIS A 12 -1.87 1.40 -6.57
C HIS A 12 -0.56 1.59 -7.34
N ALA A 13 0.01 0.51 -7.91
CA ALA A 13 1.17 0.61 -8.79
C ALA A 13 0.85 1.40 -10.06
N VAL A 14 -0.32 1.16 -10.68
CA VAL A 14 -0.79 1.95 -11.82
C VAL A 14 -0.99 3.41 -11.43
N ALA A 15 -1.58 3.69 -10.27
CA ALA A 15 -1.75 5.06 -9.79
C ALA A 15 -0.39 5.77 -9.58
N LEU A 16 0.59 5.10 -8.97
CA LEU A 16 1.95 5.63 -8.79
C LEU A 16 2.65 5.89 -10.12
N LEU A 17 2.51 4.98 -11.09
CA LEU A 17 3.03 5.18 -12.44
C LEU A 17 2.39 6.41 -13.09
N ALA A 18 1.07 6.56 -13.01
CA ALA A 18 0.36 7.72 -13.56
C ALA A 18 0.82 9.04 -12.92
N ILE A 19 1.05 9.08 -11.61
CA ILE A 19 1.60 10.25 -10.91
C ILE A 19 3.02 10.55 -11.40
N SER A 20 3.88 9.54 -11.52
CA SER A 20 5.29 9.71 -11.92
C SER A 20 5.45 10.23 -13.35
N GLN A 21 4.52 9.90 -14.25
CA GLN A 21 4.55 10.30 -15.66
C GLN A 21 3.90 11.67 -15.90
N SER A 22 3.34 12.30 -14.87
CA SER A 22 2.65 13.59 -14.99
C SER A 22 3.33 14.67 -14.15
N PRO A 23 4.28 15.43 -14.73
CA PRO A 23 4.99 16.49 -14.02
C PRO A 23 4.06 17.57 -13.43
N SER A 24 2.94 17.84 -14.11
CA SER A 24 1.94 18.82 -13.67
C SER A 24 1.15 18.35 -12.44
N VAL A 25 0.91 17.05 -12.30
CA VAL A 25 0.31 16.45 -11.10
C VAL A 25 1.34 16.44 -9.98
N LEU A 26 2.57 16.03 -10.27
CA LEU A 26 3.65 15.96 -9.28
C LEU A 26 3.95 17.34 -8.65
N ALA A 27 3.85 18.42 -9.44
CA ALA A 27 4.06 19.78 -8.97
C ALA A 27 2.90 20.33 -8.11
N ARG A 28 1.68 19.79 -8.27
CA ARG A 28 0.48 20.26 -7.54
C ARG A 28 0.16 19.42 -6.32
N THR A 29 0.63 18.18 -6.29
CA THR A 29 0.31 17.24 -5.22
C THR A 29 1.30 17.31 -4.07
N SER A 30 0.86 16.89 -2.88
CA SER A 30 1.76 16.80 -1.73
C SER A 30 2.94 15.87 -1.99
N ARG A 31 4.13 16.29 -1.57
CA ARG A 31 5.36 15.46 -1.59
C ARG A 31 5.22 14.13 -0.83
N TYR A 32 4.19 14.01 0.02
CA TYR A 32 3.90 12.80 0.79
C TYR A 32 2.97 11.82 0.09
N ALA A 33 2.26 12.22 -0.97
CA ALA A 33 1.28 11.37 -1.66
C ALA A 33 1.88 10.06 -2.17
N ALA A 34 2.91 10.14 -3.03
CA ALA A 34 3.54 8.96 -3.61
C ALA A 34 4.24 8.06 -2.55
N PRO A 35 5.02 8.59 -1.58
CA PRO A 35 5.58 7.77 -0.51
C PRO A 35 4.53 7.06 0.35
N LEU A 36 3.44 7.74 0.72
CA LEU A 36 2.36 7.14 1.51
C LEU A 36 1.66 6.03 0.74
N MET A 37 1.39 6.23 -0.55
CA MET A 37 0.80 5.21 -1.41
C MET A 37 1.72 3.99 -1.55
N LEU A 38 3.03 4.21 -1.74
CA LEU A 38 4.01 3.13 -1.86
C LEU A 38 4.14 2.32 -0.56
N VAL A 39 4.39 3.00 0.56
CA VAL A 39 4.55 2.37 1.87
C VAL A 39 3.25 1.69 2.30
N GLY A 40 2.11 2.36 2.13
CA GLY A 40 0.80 1.80 2.42
C GLY A 40 0.50 0.53 1.61
N THR A 41 0.82 0.52 0.31
CA THR A 41 0.65 -0.66 -0.55
C THR A 41 1.52 -1.82 -0.10
N ALA A 42 2.80 -1.54 0.23
CA ALA A 42 3.74 -2.55 0.70
C ALA A 42 3.32 -3.15 2.04
N LEU A 43 2.88 -2.33 3.00
CA LEU A 43 2.37 -2.80 4.29
C LEU A 43 1.07 -3.59 4.12
N PHE A 44 0.12 -3.08 3.34
CA PHE A 44 -1.19 -3.70 3.15
C PHE A 44 -1.08 -5.04 2.41
N SER A 45 -0.55 -5.03 1.18
CA SER A 45 -0.49 -6.24 0.35
C SER A 45 0.60 -7.20 0.83
N GLY A 46 1.74 -6.66 1.28
CA GLY A 46 2.84 -7.46 1.82
C GLY A 46 2.46 -8.21 3.10
N SER A 47 1.66 -7.62 4.00
CA SER A 47 1.17 -8.34 5.18
C SER A 47 0.23 -9.49 4.79
N ILE A 48 -0.63 -9.32 3.79
CA ILE A 48 -1.49 -10.39 3.29
C ILE A 48 -0.66 -11.50 2.64
N TYR A 49 0.37 -11.17 1.85
CA TYR A 49 1.27 -12.19 1.31
C TYR A 49 1.99 -12.96 2.41
N GLY A 50 2.53 -12.26 3.42
CA GLY A 50 3.17 -12.88 4.57
C GLY A 50 2.24 -13.85 5.30
N LEU A 51 0.97 -13.46 5.51
CA LEU A 51 -0.04 -14.32 6.12
C LEU A 51 -0.39 -15.57 5.28
N ILE A 52 -0.27 -15.50 3.96
CA ILE A 52 -0.53 -16.63 3.05
C ILE A 52 0.67 -17.58 3.01
N LEU A 53 1.89 -17.02 3.00
CA LEU A 53 3.14 -17.78 2.92
C LEU A 53 3.53 -18.46 4.24
N ASP A 54 2.87 -18.11 5.34
CA ASP A 54 3.06 -18.70 6.66
C ASP A 54 1.80 -19.45 7.12
N PRO A 55 1.54 -20.65 6.58
CA PRO A 55 0.33 -21.43 6.86
C PRO A 55 0.20 -21.82 8.33
N GLU A 56 1.30 -22.01 9.05
CA GLU A 56 1.31 -22.34 10.48
C GLU A 56 1.22 -21.10 11.39
N ARG A 57 1.25 -19.89 10.79
CA ARG A 57 1.19 -18.58 11.47
C ARG A 57 2.29 -18.35 12.50
N THR A 58 3.40 -19.05 12.40
CA THR A 58 4.49 -19.04 13.37
C THR A 58 5.20 -17.68 13.37
N TRP A 59 5.58 -17.21 12.18
CA TRP A 59 6.26 -15.92 12.01
C TRP A 59 5.27 -14.75 12.00
N SER A 60 4.09 -14.95 11.40
CA SER A 60 3.06 -13.91 11.24
C SER A 60 2.47 -13.44 12.56
N ARG A 61 2.37 -14.35 13.55
CA ARG A 61 1.98 -13.98 14.93
C ARG A 61 3.09 -13.21 15.63
N ALA A 62 4.34 -13.64 15.48
CA ALA A 62 5.50 -12.96 16.06
C ALA A 62 5.64 -11.53 15.51
N LEU A 63 5.46 -11.35 14.20
CA LEU A 63 5.54 -10.04 13.53
C LEU A 63 4.25 -9.23 13.57
N LYS A 64 3.18 -9.76 14.16
CA LYS A 64 1.86 -9.11 14.21
C LYS A 64 1.42 -8.60 12.83
N LEU A 65 1.53 -9.45 11.81
CA LEU A 65 1.15 -9.06 10.44
C LEU A 65 -0.35 -8.69 10.31
N GLY A 66 -1.20 -9.19 11.21
CA GLY A 66 -2.63 -8.87 11.24
C GLY A 66 -2.92 -7.36 11.42
N PRO A 67 -2.44 -6.71 12.49
CA PRO A 67 -2.56 -5.26 12.67
C PRO A 67 -1.86 -4.40 11.61
N ILE A 68 -0.89 -4.95 10.85
CA ILE A 68 -0.19 -4.20 9.80
C ILE A 68 -1.11 -3.91 8.61
N THR A 69 -2.06 -4.81 8.29
CA THR A 69 -3.02 -4.59 7.21
C THR A 69 -3.86 -3.32 7.39
N PRO A 70 -4.56 -3.08 8.53
CA PRO A 70 -5.30 -1.83 8.72
C PRO A 70 -4.40 -0.59 8.78
N LEU A 71 -3.18 -0.69 9.32
CA LEU A 71 -2.21 0.41 9.27
C LEU A 71 -1.80 0.76 7.83
N GLY A 72 -1.54 -0.25 6.99
CA GLY A 72 -1.30 -0.06 5.56
C GLY A 72 -2.50 0.61 4.87
N GLY A 73 -3.72 0.20 5.20
CA GLY A 73 -4.95 0.79 4.66
C GLY A 73 -5.14 2.27 5.05
N LEU A 74 -4.89 2.61 6.33
CA LEU A 74 -4.90 4.00 6.79
C LEU A 74 -3.84 4.84 6.08
N THR A 75 -2.64 4.28 5.89
CA THR A 75 -1.54 4.95 5.18
C THR A 75 -1.92 5.21 3.71
N LEU A 76 -2.59 4.27 3.06
CA LEU A 76 -3.14 4.44 1.71
C LEU A 76 -4.21 5.55 1.65
N ILE A 77 -5.14 5.58 2.61
CA ILE A 77 -6.16 6.64 2.69
C ILE A 77 -5.48 8.01 2.82
N CYS A 78 -4.50 8.15 3.70
CA CYS A 78 -3.71 9.38 3.82
C CYS A 78 -2.97 9.73 2.52
N GLY A 79 -2.44 8.74 1.81
CA GLY A 79 -1.79 8.94 0.51
C GLY A 79 -2.74 9.48 -0.56
N TRP A 80 -3.96 8.97 -0.63
CA TRP A 80 -5.00 9.47 -1.52
C TRP A 80 -5.48 10.88 -1.14
N PHE A 81 -5.64 11.18 0.15
CA PHE A 81 -5.95 12.54 0.59
C PHE A 81 -4.84 13.52 0.23
N ALA A 82 -3.58 13.14 0.48
CA ALA A 82 -2.40 13.92 0.11
C ALA A 82 -2.25 14.08 -1.41
N LEU A 83 -2.83 13.16 -2.20
CA LEU A 83 -2.85 13.26 -3.66
C LEU A 83 -3.78 14.39 -4.15
N VAL A 84 -4.94 14.52 -3.49
CA VAL A 84 -6.03 15.44 -3.89
C VAL A 84 -5.87 16.84 -3.32
N LEU A 85 -5.25 16.98 -2.14
CA LEU A 85 -4.93 18.24 -1.46
C LEU A 85 -3.70 18.92 -2.06
#